data_AF-A0A3A5VAF8-F1
#
_entry.id   AF-A0A3A5VAF8-F1
#
_cell.length_a   1.000
_cell.length_b   1.000
_cell.length_c   1.000
_cell.angle_alpha   90.00
_cell.angle_beta   90.00
_cell.angle_gamma   90.00
#
_symmetry.space_group_name_H-M   'P 1'
#
loop_
_entity.id
_entity.type
_entity.pdbx_description
1 polymer ?
#
loop_
_entity_poly.entity_id
_entity_poly.type
_entity_poly.pdbx_seq_one_letter_code
_entity_poly.pdbx_strand_id
1 'polypeptide(L)'
;MSGPTYSEDGQFVWDGNDWVPVAQPQVPINYGVNQYNTMQVNPQPMQVNPQPMQVNPQPMQSSNQVVVYSSDNKSGKPVVVIVSIIVGIALIVVLAGVLYVWASSLAEEELEGKWYTEDGEWIEFSSNGDYDCSSYSCELDEWRLGEDSGEFALCDDDPYSEGGGCDESYYYVFEYEVKGDVLFLAPHDDYGDPVSEYCVALVKSGEPYSSTVNTETSPYWCDV
;
A
#
# COMPACT_ATOMS: atom_id res chain seq x y z
N MET A 1 -13.75 -22.10 -40.28
CA MET A 1 -13.18 -20.74 -40.42
C MET A 1 -13.63 -19.97 -39.21
N SER A 2 -12.75 -19.77 -38.23
CA SER A 2 -13.06 -18.99 -37.03
C SER A 2 -13.03 -17.52 -37.40
N GLY A 3 -14.06 -16.77 -37.01
CA GLY A 3 -14.13 -15.33 -37.25
C GLY A 3 -13.04 -14.57 -36.46
N PRO A 4 -12.85 -13.27 -36.75
CA PRO A 4 -11.93 -12.43 -35.98
C PRO A 4 -12.30 -12.43 -34.50
N THR A 5 -11.29 -12.50 -33.64
CA THR A 5 -11.44 -12.38 -32.18
C THR A 5 -11.40 -10.91 -31.80
N TYR A 6 -12.46 -10.43 -31.14
CA TYR A 6 -12.57 -9.07 -30.64
C TYR A 6 -12.35 -9.03 -29.13
N SER A 7 -11.91 -7.88 -28.61
CA SER A 7 -11.88 -7.61 -27.17
C SER A 7 -13.30 -7.56 -26.60
N GLU A 8 -13.44 -7.74 -25.28
CA GLU A 8 -14.76 -7.74 -24.62
C GLU A 8 -15.54 -6.43 -24.83
N ASP A 9 -14.82 -5.32 -24.96
CA ASP A 9 -15.38 -3.99 -25.21
C ASP A 9 -15.57 -3.68 -26.71
N GLY A 10 -15.16 -4.59 -27.61
CA GLY A 10 -15.31 -4.47 -29.06
C GLY A 10 -14.47 -3.38 -29.73
N GLN A 11 -13.54 -2.74 -29.00
CA GLN A 11 -12.72 -1.65 -29.54
C GLN A 11 -11.48 -2.14 -30.28
N PHE A 12 -11.05 -3.38 -30.03
CA PHE A 12 -9.84 -3.96 -30.61
C PHE A 12 -10.14 -5.30 -31.29
N VAL A 13 -9.36 -5.61 -32.32
CA VAL A 13 -9.37 -6.90 -33.00
C VAL A 13 -7.97 -7.52 -32.92
N TRP A 14 -7.92 -8.83 -32.64
CA TRP A 14 -6.66 -9.59 -32.61
C TRP A 14 -6.25 -9.96 -34.02
N ASP A 15 -5.06 -9.52 -34.46
CA ASP A 15 -4.55 -9.82 -35.80
C ASP A 15 -3.71 -11.12 -35.90
N GLY A 16 -3.52 -11.79 -34.76
CA GLY A 16 -2.69 -12.98 -34.61
C GLY A 16 -1.40 -12.73 -33.81
N ASN A 17 -0.95 -11.48 -33.74
CA ASN A 17 0.27 -11.07 -33.06
C ASN A 17 0.05 -9.92 -32.05
N ASP A 18 -0.88 -9.00 -32.33
CA ASP A 18 -1.15 -7.84 -31.47
C ASP A 18 -2.64 -7.40 -31.54
N TRP A 19 -3.05 -6.59 -30.56
CA TRP A 19 -4.38 -5.98 -30.51
C TRP A 19 -4.38 -4.65 -31.25
N VAL A 20 -5.09 -4.57 -32.37
CA VAL A 20 -5.18 -3.34 -33.18
C VAL A 20 -6.55 -2.66 -33.03
N PRO A 21 -6.60 -1.32 -32.86
CA PRO A 21 -7.85 -0.60 -32.69
C PRO A 21 -8.69 -0.68 -33.97
N VAL A 22 -9.99 -0.95 -33.80
CA VAL A 22 -10.92 -1.00 -34.92
C VAL A 22 -11.21 0.45 -35.35
N ALA A 23 -10.59 0.88 -36.45
CA ALA A 23 -10.94 2.14 -37.11
C ALA A 23 -12.35 2.02 -37.71
N GLN A 24 -13.38 2.29 -36.92
CA GLN A 24 -14.78 2.22 -37.36
C GLN A 24 -15.21 3.49 -38.13
N PRO A 25 -16.29 3.46 -38.95
CA PRO A 25 -17.40 2.49 -38.87
C PRO A 25 -18.01 2.03 -40.22
N GLN A 26 -18.49 0.78 -40.32
CA GLN A 26 -19.60 0.41 -41.22
C GLN A 26 -20.27 -0.91 -40.77
N VAL A 27 -21.30 -0.88 -39.91
CA VAL A 27 -22.65 -1.43 -40.19
C VAL A 27 -23.65 -1.07 -39.08
N PRO A 28 -24.95 -0.89 -39.41
CA PRO A 28 -25.91 -0.18 -38.58
C PRO A 28 -26.53 -1.02 -37.46
N ILE A 29 -26.94 -0.27 -36.45
CA ILE A 29 -27.45 -0.64 -35.13
C ILE A 29 -28.73 -1.49 -35.19
N ASN A 30 -28.70 -2.69 -34.63
CA ASN A 30 -29.90 -3.47 -34.32
C ASN A 30 -30.29 -3.19 -32.85
N TYR A 31 -31.03 -2.11 -32.62
CA TYR A 31 -31.70 -1.85 -31.35
C TYR A 31 -33.01 -2.63 -31.31
N GLY A 32 -33.05 -3.70 -30.52
CA GLY A 32 -34.30 -4.08 -29.87
C GLY A 32 -34.64 -3.01 -28.83
N VAL A 33 -35.65 -2.18 -29.11
CA VAL A 33 -36.83 -1.90 -28.27
C VAL A 33 -37.65 -0.77 -28.93
N ASN A 34 -38.70 -1.20 -29.64
CA ASN A 34 -40.02 -0.59 -29.85
C ASN A 34 -40.19 0.93 -30.10
N GLN A 35 -40.39 1.22 -31.38
CA GLN A 35 -41.57 1.86 -31.99
C GLN A 35 -42.10 3.20 -31.42
N TYR A 36 -41.99 4.27 -32.21
CA TYR A 36 -43.13 5.11 -32.60
C TYR A 36 -42.98 5.62 -34.04
N ASN A 37 -43.91 5.15 -34.88
CA ASN A 37 -44.42 5.67 -36.15
C ASN A 37 -43.57 6.64 -37.00
N THR A 38 -43.26 6.20 -38.23
CA THR A 38 -43.34 7.08 -39.40
C THR A 38 -43.97 6.35 -40.58
N MET A 39 -44.79 7.13 -41.28
CA MET A 39 -45.81 6.73 -42.23
C MET A 39 -45.24 6.17 -43.54
N GLN A 40 -46.05 5.28 -44.10
CA GLN A 40 -46.01 4.62 -45.40
C GLN A 40 -46.17 5.63 -46.57
N VAL A 41 -45.27 5.62 -47.56
CA VAL A 41 -45.61 6.01 -48.95
C VAL A 41 -44.92 5.08 -49.97
N ASN A 42 -45.77 4.56 -50.84
CA ASN A 42 -45.61 3.54 -51.87
C ASN A 42 -44.92 4.09 -53.15
N PRO A 43 -44.09 3.32 -53.87
CA PRO A 43 -43.42 3.79 -55.09
C PRO A 43 -44.20 3.41 -56.36
N GLN A 44 -44.35 4.33 -57.32
CA GLN A 44 -44.58 3.97 -58.75
C GLN A 44 -43.94 4.97 -59.74
N PRO A 45 -43.54 4.50 -60.95
CA PRO A 45 -42.65 5.21 -61.88
C PRO A 45 -43.35 5.74 -63.14
N MET A 46 -42.72 6.70 -63.85
CA MET A 46 -42.60 6.82 -65.33
C MET A 46 -42.13 8.26 -65.70
N GLN A 47 -41.01 8.44 -66.43
CA GLN A 47 -40.88 8.49 -67.91
C GLN A 47 -41.51 9.79 -68.50
N VAL A 48 -40.92 10.68 -69.31
CA VAL A 48 -40.12 10.64 -70.56
C VAL A 48 -39.65 12.12 -70.83
N ASN A 49 -38.36 12.45 -71.09
CA ASN A 49 -37.71 12.84 -72.38
C ASN A 49 -38.42 13.93 -73.26
N PRO A 50 -37.78 14.74 -74.14
CA PRO A 50 -36.40 15.29 -74.25
C PRO A 50 -36.30 16.81 -74.65
N GLN A 51 -35.05 17.29 -74.79
CA GLN A 51 -34.49 18.26 -75.79
C GLN A 51 -34.42 19.78 -75.46
N PRO A 52 -33.46 20.54 -76.06
CA PRO A 52 -31.99 20.43 -75.97
C PRO A 52 -31.31 21.83 -75.78
N MET A 53 -29.98 21.89 -75.97
CA MET A 53 -29.11 23.09 -76.03
C MET A 53 -28.60 23.57 -74.66
N GLN A 54 -27.33 23.96 -74.47
CA GLN A 54 -26.30 24.38 -75.41
C GLN A 54 -24.95 24.21 -74.70
N VAL A 55 -23.97 23.57 -75.33
CA VAL A 55 -22.60 23.51 -74.80
C VAL A 55 -21.94 24.86 -75.04
N ASN A 56 -21.50 25.53 -73.97
CA ASN A 56 -20.46 26.54 -74.04
C ASN A 56 -19.55 26.41 -72.79
N PRO A 57 -18.24 26.16 -72.95
CA PRO A 57 -17.35 25.82 -71.84
C PRO A 57 -16.74 27.08 -71.23
N GLN A 58 -16.82 27.25 -69.90
CA GLN A 58 -15.89 28.09 -69.13
C GLN A 58 -15.96 27.75 -67.62
N PRO A 59 -14.85 27.96 -66.89
CA PRO A 59 -14.27 26.98 -65.97
C PRO A 59 -14.99 26.83 -64.62
N MET A 60 -14.95 25.61 -64.09
CA MET A 60 -15.32 25.28 -62.71
C MET A 60 -14.65 26.26 -61.75
N GLN A 61 -15.44 27.12 -61.12
CA GLN A 61 -15.06 27.70 -59.83
C GLN A 61 -14.97 26.54 -58.86
N SER A 62 -13.75 26.07 -58.63
CA SER A 62 -13.41 25.33 -57.42
C SER A 62 -13.87 26.18 -56.26
N SER A 63 -15.01 25.80 -55.67
CA SER A 63 -15.43 26.28 -54.37
C SER A 63 -14.38 25.78 -53.38
N ASN A 64 -13.27 26.51 -53.29
CA ASN A 64 -12.37 26.45 -52.15
C ASN A 64 -13.15 27.01 -50.96
N GLN A 65 -14.01 26.17 -50.37
CA GLN A 65 -14.26 26.31 -48.95
C GLN A 65 -12.94 25.96 -48.27
N VAL A 66 -12.18 27.01 -47.96
CA VAL A 66 -11.07 26.92 -47.02
C VAL A 66 -11.72 26.58 -45.68
N VAL A 67 -11.77 25.29 -45.35
CA VAL A 67 -12.00 24.85 -43.98
C VAL A 67 -10.78 25.33 -43.21
N VAL A 68 -10.92 26.48 -42.54
CA VAL A 68 -9.96 26.94 -41.56
C VAL A 68 -10.07 25.97 -40.40
N TYR A 69 -9.19 24.97 -40.37
CA TYR A 69 -8.93 24.26 -39.14
C TYR A 69 -8.26 25.25 -38.20
N SER A 70 -9.02 25.79 -37.26
CA SER A 70 -8.43 26.25 -36.00
C SER A 70 -7.90 25.00 -35.30
N SER A 71 -6.68 24.60 -35.65
CA SER A 71 -5.90 23.71 -34.82
C SER A 71 -5.62 24.46 -33.54
N ASP A 72 -6.47 24.25 -32.54
CA ASP A 72 -6.17 24.61 -31.17
C ASP A 72 -5.06 23.66 -30.71
N ASN A 73 -3.82 23.98 -31.12
CA ASN A 73 -2.61 23.27 -30.75
C ASN A 73 -2.35 23.50 -29.26
N LYS A 74 -3.11 22.84 -28.39
CA LYS A 74 -2.68 22.56 -27.02
C LYS A 74 -1.80 21.31 -27.03
N SER A 75 -0.71 21.35 -27.78
CA SER A 75 0.31 20.30 -27.85
C SER A 75 1.35 20.41 -26.73
N GLY A 76 1.03 21.08 -25.63
CA GLY A 76 1.96 21.30 -24.53
C GLY A 76 1.32 20.94 -23.22
N LYS A 77 1.20 19.64 -22.90
CA LYS A 77 0.97 19.14 -21.53
C LYS A 77 1.23 17.65 -21.22
N PRO A 78 1.65 16.73 -22.12
CA PRO A 78 1.95 15.36 -21.67
C PRO A 78 3.23 15.29 -20.82
N VAL A 79 4.23 16.14 -21.12
CA VAL A 79 5.49 16.19 -20.34
C VAL A 79 5.26 16.69 -18.92
N VAL A 80 4.36 17.67 -18.72
CA VAL A 80 4.08 18.21 -17.38
C VAL A 80 3.43 17.15 -16.48
N VAL A 81 2.55 16.31 -17.04
CA VAL A 81 1.91 15.22 -16.29
C VAL A 81 2.95 14.16 -15.92
N ILE A 82 3.80 13.73 -16.84
CA ILE A 82 4.84 12.73 -16.57
C ILE A 82 5.85 13.24 -15.53
N VAL A 83 6.30 14.49 -15.66
CA VAL A 83 7.20 15.11 -14.68
C VAL A 83 6.55 15.23 -13.31
N SER A 84 5.25 15.54 -13.24
CA SER A 84 4.53 15.62 -11.96
C SER A 84 4.43 14.27 -11.24
N ILE A 85 4.26 13.17 -11.98
CA ILE A 85 4.23 11.82 -11.41
C ILE A 85 5.60 11.43 -10.85
N ILE A 86 6.67 11.70 -11.59
CA ILE A 86 8.04 11.40 -11.14
C ILE A 86 8.38 12.19 -9.87
N VAL A 87 8.05 13.48 -9.85
CA VAL A 87 8.24 14.33 -8.66
C VAL A 87 7.38 13.84 -7.50
N GLY A 88 6.14 13.43 -7.75
CA GLY A 88 5.25 12.85 -6.75
C GLY A 88 5.82 11.58 -6.12
N ILE A 89 6.31 10.64 -6.94
CA ILE A 89 6.94 9.41 -6.47
C ILE A 89 8.21 9.73 -5.67
N ALA A 90 9.06 10.63 -6.17
CA ALA A 90 10.27 11.02 -5.46
C ALA A 90 9.96 11.63 -4.08
N LEU A 91 8.92 12.47 -3.98
CA LEU A 91 8.46 13.01 -2.71
C LEU A 91 7.91 11.92 -1.79
N ILE A 92 7.14 10.96 -2.30
CA ILE A 92 6.63 9.84 -1.50
C ILE A 92 7.79 9.00 -0.95
N VAL A 93 8.79 8.68 -1.77
CA VAL A 93 9.96 7.90 -1.32
C VAL A 93 10.73 8.65 -0.23
N VAL A 94 10.94 9.96 -0.40
CA VAL A 94 11.60 10.78 0.62
C VAL A 94 10.77 10.84 1.90
N LEU A 95 9.46 11.06 1.81
CA LEU A 95 8.57 11.08 2.98
C LEU A 95 8.53 9.72 3.68
N ALA A 96 8.49 8.62 2.92
CA ALA A 96 8.55 7.26 3.48
C ALA A 96 9.88 7.00 4.18
N GLY A 97 11.00 7.43 3.59
CA GLY A 97 12.32 7.30 4.22
C GLY A 97 12.45 8.14 5.49
N VAL A 98 11.94 9.36 5.49
CA VAL A 98 11.87 10.20 6.70
C VAL A 98 11.01 9.48 7.75
N LEU A 99 9.80 9.07 7.40
CA LEU A 99 8.88 8.40 8.31
C LEU A 99 9.45 7.09 8.89
N TYR A 100 10.19 6.31 8.09
CA TYR A 100 10.89 5.10 8.54
C TYR A 100 11.92 5.41 9.63
N VAL A 101 12.77 6.42 9.43
CA VAL A 101 13.76 6.82 10.44
C VAL A 101 13.09 7.31 11.73
N TRP A 102 11.99 8.07 11.62
CA TRP A 102 11.23 8.48 12.80
C TRP A 102 10.57 7.30 13.52
N ALA A 103 10.02 6.34 12.77
CA ALA A 103 9.35 5.18 13.36
C ALA A 103 10.34 4.22 14.04
N SER A 104 11.52 3.99 13.46
CA SER A 104 12.55 3.12 14.06
C SER A 104 13.14 3.71 15.34
N SER A 105 13.35 5.04 15.40
CA SER A 105 13.85 5.70 16.62
C SER A 105 12.83 5.66 17.76
N LEU A 106 11.53 5.69 17.45
CA LEU A 106 10.46 5.67 18.46
C LEU A 106 10.35 4.33 19.18
N ALA A 107 10.51 3.22 18.46
CA ALA A 107 10.36 1.88 19.06
C ALA A 107 11.52 1.52 19.99
N GLU A 108 12.75 1.93 19.64
CA GLU A 108 13.96 1.61 20.41
C GLU A 108 14.12 2.53 21.63
N GLU A 109 13.81 3.84 21.50
CA GLU A 109 13.85 4.78 22.62
C GLU A 109 12.78 4.53 23.70
N GLU A 110 11.73 3.77 23.37
CA GLU A 110 10.60 3.56 24.28
C GLU A 110 10.88 2.46 25.31
N LEU A 111 11.64 1.42 24.95
CA LEU A 111 12.01 0.33 25.87
C LEU A 111 13.22 0.69 26.76
N GLU A 112 14.11 1.56 26.28
CA GLU A 112 15.33 1.93 26.99
C GLU A 112 15.08 2.57 28.36
N GLY A 113 15.89 2.16 29.34
CA GLY A 113 15.89 2.68 30.70
C GLY A 113 15.48 1.66 31.76
N LYS A 114 15.26 2.17 32.98
CA LYS A 114 14.94 1.35 34.16
C LYS A 114 13.44 1.23 34.40
N TRP A 115 12.98 0.00 34.54
CA TRP A 115 11.61 -0.40 34.78
C TRP A 115 11.50 -1.14 36.10
N TYR A 116 10.47 -0.84 36.89
CA TYR A 116 10.35 -1.28 38.28
C TYR A 116 9.10 -2.14 38.49
N THR A 117 9.25 -3.19 39.29
CA THR A 117 8.15 -4.01 39.82
C THR A 117 7.47 -3.31 41.01
N GLU A 118 6.35 -3.86 41.48
CA GLU A 118 5.66 -3.38 42.69
C GLU A 118 6.57 -3.43 43.94
N ASP A 119 7.43 -4.45 44.01
CA ASP A 119 8.36 -4.66 45.13
C ASP A 119 9.61 -3.77 45.05
N GLY A 120 9.75 -2.97 43.99
CA GLY A 120 10.88 -2.08 43.77
C GLY A 120 12.13 -2.76 43.20
N GLU A 121 12.01 -4.02 42.76
CA GLU A 121 13.00 -4.65 41.88
C GLU A 121 12.97 -3.97 40.51
N TRP A 122 14.07 -4.00 39.76
CA TRP A 122 14.14 -3.34 38.47
C TRP A 122 14.89 -4.15 37.42
N ILE A 123 14.54 -3.89 36.17
CA ILE A 123 15.27 -4.28 34.96
C ILE A 123 15.68 -3.02 34.19
N GLU A 124 16.80 -3.05 33.50
CA GLU A 124 17.35 -1.95 32.71
C GLU A 124 17.73 -2.43 31.32
N PHE A 125 17.14 -1.78 30.32
CA PHE A 125 17.49 -1.96 28.92
C PHE A 125 18.40 -0.81 28.50
N SER A 126 19.67 -1.12 28.22
CA SER A 126 20.65 -0.14 27.80
C SER A 126 20.70 -0.03 26.27
N SER A 127 20.95 1.18 25.76
CA SER A 127 21.00 1.48 24.32
C SER A 127 22.09 0.74 23.53
N ASN A 128 23.02 0.09 24.22
CA ASN A 128 24.08 -0.73 23.64
C ASN A 128 23.72 -2.22 23.57
N GLY A 129 22.49 -2.61 23.94
CA GLY A 129 22.05 -4.00 24.01
C GLY A 129 22.31 -4.67 25.34
N ASP A 130 22.95 -4.00 26.30
CA ASP A 130 23.20 -4.59 27.63
C ASP A 130 21.90 -4.66 28.43
N TYR A 131 21.69 -5.80 29.09
CA TYR A 131 20.59 -6.02 30.02
C TYR A 131 21.14 -6.08 31.46
N ASP A 132 20.53 -5.34 32.39
CA ASP A 132 20.88 -5.38 33.81
C ASP A 132 19.63 -5.43 34.68
N CYS A 133 19.71 -6.02 35.86
CA CYS A 133 18.57 -6.11 36.77
C CYS A 133 18.97 -6.28 38.23
N SER A 134 18.07 -5.91 39.13
CA SER A 134 18.35 -5.87 40.58
C SER A 134 18.27 -7.21 41.29
N SER A 135 17.65 -8.22 40.67
CA SER A 135 17.47 -9.53 41.28
C SER A 135 18.75 -10.35 41.20
N TYR A 136 18.97 -11.22 42.19
CA TYR A 136 20.08 -12.18 42.19
C TYR A 136 20.01 -13.20 41.04
N SER A 137 18.87 -13.29 40.34
CA SER A 137 18.65 -14.14 39.17
C SER A 137 18.83 -13.39 37.84
N CYS A 138 19.57 -12.28 37.82
CA CYS A 138 19.97 -11.64 36.58
C CYS A 138 21.08 -12.45 35.91
N GLU A 139 20.68 -13.48 35.19
CA GLU A 139 21.59 -14.37 34.45
C GLU A 139 21.66 -14.02 32.95
N LEU A 140 20.98 -12.94 32.56
CA LEU A 140 20.85 -12.51 31.17
C LEU A 140 21.83 -11.36 30.92
N ASP A 141 22.55 -11.43 29.80
CA ASP A 141 23.62 -10.49 29.49
C ASP A 141 23.22 -9.45 28.43
N GLU A 142 22.38 -9.86 27.47
CA GLU A 142 22.07 -9.05 26.28
C GLU A 142 20.57 -9.09 25.97
N TRP A 143 20.04 -7.98 25.47
CA TRP A 143 18.72 -7.87 24.89
C TRP A 143 18.77 -7.33 23.47
N ARG A 144 17.83 -7.76 22.65
CA ARG A 144 17.66 -7.27 21.27
C ARG A 144 16.19 -7.20 20.89
N LEU A 145 15.84 -6.26 20.03
CA LEU A 145 14.52 -6.24 19.42
C LEU A 145 14.35 -7.41 18.44
N GLY A 146 13.15 -7.98 18.40
CA GLY A 146 12.75 -8.99 17.43
C GLY A 146 12.69 -8.42 16.01
N GLU A 147 12.60 -9.32 15.02
CA GLU A 147 12.38 -8.91 13.63
C GLU A 147 11.01 -8.25 13.45
N ASP A 148 10.04 -8.63 14.28
CA ASP A 148 8.70 -8.08 14.32
C ASP A 148 8.54 -7.05 15.46
N SER A 149 7.76 -6.00 15.19
CA SER A 149 7.48 -4.96 16.19
C SER A 149 6.65 -5.53 17.33
N GLY A 150 7.07 -5.29 18.58
CA GLY A 150 6.39 -5.81 19.77
C GLY A 150 7.05 -7.05 20.36
N GLU A 151 8.13 -7.54 19.76
CA GLU A 151 8.93 -8.63 20.32
C GLU A 151 10.32 -8.13 20.71
N PHE A 152 10.84 -8.64 21.83
CA PHE A 152 12.26 -8.54 22.15
C PHE A 152 12.73 -9.86 22.71
N ALA A 153 14.03 -10.08 22.66
CA ALA A 153 14.64 -11.34 23.05
C ALA A 153 15.76 -11.09 24.06
N LEU A 154 15.79 -11.91 25.11
CA LEU A 154 16.82 -11.91 26.14
C LEU A 154 17.72 -13.11 25.95
N CYS A 155 19.03 -12.88 26.01
CA CYS A 155 20.03 -13.92 25.92
C CYS A 155 20.52 -14.37 27.30
N ASP A 156 20.58 -15.68 27.48
CA ASP A 156 21.28 -16.36 28.56
C ASP A 156 22.60 -16.92 28.00
N ASP A 157 23.71 -16.18 28.15
CA ASP A 157 25.02 -16.66 27.72
C ASP A 157 25.58 -17.58 28.80
N ASP A 158 25.34 -18.89 28.67
CA ASP A 158 26.01 -19.88 29.51
C ASP A 158 27.52 -19.84 29.21
N PRO A 159 28.39 -19.39 30.16
CA PRO A 159 29.83 -19.30 29.95
C PRO A 159 30.50 -20.67 29.73
N TYR A 160 29.75 -21.76 29.90
CA TYR A 160 30.19 -23.14 29.66
C TYR A 160 29.73 -23.71 28.30
N SER A 161 28.95 -22.96 27.50
CA SER A 161 28.53 -23.40 26.17
C SER A 161 29.70 -23.42 25.18
N GLU A 162 29.85 -24.50 24.40
CA GLU A 162 30.89 -24.62 23.38
C GLU A 162 30.56 -23.72 22.17
N GLY A 163 30.82 -22.43 22.30
CA GLY A 163 30.51 -21.45 21.27
C GLY A 163 30.70 -20.03 21.75
N GLY A 164 30.31 -19.77 23.00
CA GLY A 164 30.37 -18.45 23.63
C GLY A 164 29.45 -17.45 22.94
N GLY A 165 28.53 -16.87 23.69
CA GLY A 165 27.64 -15.83 23.20
C GLY A 165 26.29 -16.33 22.71
N CYS A 166 25.46 -15.35 22.44
CA CYS A 166 24.06 -15.49 22.15
C CYS A 166 23.81 -15.97 20.72
N ASP A 167 23.85 -17.28 20.48
CA ASP A 167 23.28 -17.86 19.28
C ASP A 167 21.74 -17.87 19.34
N GLU A 168 21.06 -18.03 18.18
CA GLU A 168 19.58 -17.99 18.09
C GLU A 168 18.85 -18.97 19.01
N SER A 169 19.52 -20.00 19.54
CA SER A 169 18.90 -21.02 20.41
C SER A 169 18.88 -20.68 21.90
N TYR A 170 19.58 -19.62 22.33
CA TYR A 170 19.64 -19.17 23.73
C TYR A 170 18.79 -17.93 24.02
N TYR A 171 17.90 -17.57 23.09
CA TYR A 171 17.04 -16.42 23.25
C TYR A 171 15.68 -16.83 23.79
N TYR A 172 15.30 -16.17 24.88
CA TYR A 172 13.94 -16.15 25.37
C TYR A 172 13.22 -14.98 24.71
N VAL A 173 12.20 -15.28 23.92
CA VAL A 173 11.40 -14.27 23.23
C VAL A 173 10.25 -13.83 24.12
N PHE A 174 10.05 -12.51 24.17
CA PHE A 174 9.00 -11.87 24.94
C PHE A 174 8.20 -10.94 24.02
N GLU A 175 6.89 -10.98 24.21
CA GLU A 175 6.00 -9.93 23.75
C GLU A 175 6.12 -8.73 24.69
N TYR A 176 6.18 -7.52 24.14
CA TYR A 176 6.16 -6.29 24.91
C TYR A 176 5.27 -5.22 24.29
N GLU A 177 4.70 -4.39 25.14
CA GLU A 177 4.04 -3.15 24.73
C GLU A 177 4.26 -2.10 25.82
N VAL A 178 4.71 -0.91 25.41
CA VAL A 178 4.82 0.23 26.32
C VAL A 178 3.59 1.13 26.12
N LYS A 179 2.94 1.49 27.22
CA LYS A 179 1.83 2.45 27.25
C LYS A 179 2.09 3.49 28.32
N GLY A 180 2.41 4.71 27.90
CA GLY A 180 2.77 5.78 28.81
C GLY A 180 4.01 5.41 29.61
N ASP A 181 3.84 5.27 30.93
CA ASP A 181 4.92 4.91 31.86
C ASP A 181 4.86 3.45 32.34
N VAL A 182 4.09 2.60 31.64
CA VAL A 182 3.96 1.16 31.93
C VAL A 182 4.49 0.32 30.78
N LEU A 183 5.41 -0.59 31.09
CA LEU A 183 5.88 -1.65 30.20
C LEU A 183 5.14 -2.95 30.56
N PHE A 184 4.40 -3.50 29.60
CA PHE A 184 3.81 -4.83 29.69
C PHE A 184 4.74 -5.82 28.98
N LEU A 185 4.93 -6.99 29.58
CA LEU A 185 5.91 -7.98 29.13
C LEU A 185 5.40 -9.39 29.40
N ALA A 186 5.40 -10.26 28.40
CA ALA A 186 4.96 -11.65 28.55
C ALA A 186 5.89 -12.59 27.75
N PRO A 187 6.33 -13.72 28.32
CA PRO A 187 7.12 -14.70 27.59
C PRO A 187 6.28 -15.39 26.51
N HIS A 188 6.90 -15.75 25.39
CA HIS A 188 6.30 -16.62 24.40
C HIS A 188 6.35 -18.09 24.85
N ASP A 189 5.41 -18.90 24.39
CA ASP A 189 5.46 -20.36 24.51
C ASP A 189 6.21 -21.02 23.34
N ASP A 190 6.26 -22.36 23.35
CA ASP A 190 6.90 -23.16 22.28
C ASP A 190 6.24 -22.98 20.89
N TYR A 191 5.07 -22.33 20.82
CA TYR A 191 4.35 -22.03 19.59
C TYR A 191 4.55 -20.58 19.12
N GLY A 192 5.26 -19.76 19.89
CA GLY A 192 5.46 -18.33 19.62
C GLY A 192 4.27 -17.46 19.99
N ASP A 193 3.37 -17.96 20.85
CA ASP A 193 2.24 -17.18 21.35
C ASP A 193 2.58 -16.59 22.74
N PRO A 194 2.23 -15.32 23.04
CA PRO A 194 2.45 -14.74 24.36
C PRO A 194 1.61 -15.45 25.43
N VAL A 195 2.26 -15.85 26.52
CA VAL A 195 1.62 -16.53 27.63
C VAL A 195 1.04 -15.49 28.60
N SER A 196 -0.22 -15.13 28.37
CA SER A 196 -0.94 -14.10 29.14
C SER A 196 -0.87 -14.24 30.68
N GLU A 197 -0.87 -15.47 31.20
CA GLU A 197 -0.80 -15.76 32.64
C GLU A 197 0.56 -15.40 33.28
N TYR A 198 1.61 -15.26 32.46
CA TYR A 198 2.93 -14.82 32.89
C TYR A 198 3.22 -13.37 32.49
N CYS A 199 2.19 -12.62 32.11
CA CYS A 199 2.36 -11.21 31.85
C CYS A 199 2.73 -10.47 33.14
N VAL A 200 3.69 -9.55 33.02
CA VAL A 200 4.08 -8.64 34.09
C VAL A 200 3.94 -7.20 33.59
N ALA A 201 3.54 -6.31 34.50
CA ALA A 201 3.57 -4.88 34.28
C ALA A 201 4.71 -4.28 35.11
N LEU A 202 5.48 -3.39 34.49
CA LEU A 202 6.60 -2.68 35.09
C LEU A 202 6.40 -1.18 34.87
N VAL A 203 6.87 -0.35 35.80
CA VAL A 203 6.69 1.11 35.72
C VAL A 203 8.01 1.85 35.62
N LYS A 204 8.00 3.02 34.96
CA LYS A 204 9.18 3.86 34.84
C LYS A 204 9.64 4.41 36.20
N SER A 205 10.93 4.68 36.33
CA SER A 205 11.53 5.19 37.57
C SER A 205 10.81 6.43 38.13
N GLY A 206 10.43 6.39 39.40
CA GLY A 206 9.82 7.51 40.12
C GLY A 206 8.29 7.52 40.12
N GLU A 207 7.65 6.60 39.38
CA GLU A 207 6.20 6.49 39.33
C GLU A 207 5.64 5.50 40.37
N PRO A 208 4.50 5.82 41.02
CA PRO A 208 3.85 4.92 41.97
C PRO A 208 3.12 3.76 41.28
N TYR A 209 3.70 2.55 41.38
CA TYR A 209 3.27 1.32 40.69
C TYR A 209 1.75 1.14 40.56
N SER A 210 1.03 0.98 41.68
CA SER A 210 -0.38 0.63 41.64
C SER A 210 -1.24 1.72 40.99
N SER A 211 -0.91 2.99 41.13
CA SER A 211 -1.67 4.05 40.47
C SER A 211 -1.38 4.14 38.97
N THR A 212 -0.13 3.91 38.56
CA THR A 212 0.30 4.01 37.16
C THR A 212 -0.21 2.83 36.34
N VAL A 213 -0.10 1.61 36.85
CA VAL A 213 -0.62 0.40 36.17
C VAL A 213 -2.15 0.46 36.02
N ASN A 214 -2.88 0.90 37.06
CA ASN A 214 -4.35 0.96 37.01
C ASN A 214 -4.92 2.06 36.10
N THR A 215 -4.11 3.04 35.69
CA THR A 215 -4.53 4.07 34.72
C THR A 215 -4.40 3.62 33.28
N GLU A 216 -3.51 2.66 33.02
CA GLU A 216 -3.24 2.15 31.68
C GLU A 216 -4.12 0.93 31.37
N THR A 217 -4.49 0.80 30.10
CA THR A 217 -5.27 -0.37 29.64
C THR A 217 -4.31 -1.47 29.23
N SER A 218 -4.37 -2.62 29.89
CA SER A 218 -3.52 -3.77 29.54
C SER A 218 -3.73 -4.18 28.07
N PRO A 219 -2.66 -4.64 27.39
CA PRO A 219 -2.77 -5.28 26.08
C PRO A 219 -3.73 -6.48 26.12
N TYR A 220 -4.33 -6.82 24.98
CA TYR A 220 -5.30 -7.93 24.91
C TYR A 220 -4.68 -9.30 25.25
N TRP A 221 -3.35 -9.42 25.14
CA TRP A 221 -2.57 -10.61 25.43
C TRP A 221 -2.00 -10.62 26.87
N CYS A 222 -2.26 -9.59 27.68
CA CYS A 222 -1.67 -9.43 29.00
C CYS A 222 -2.77 -9.41 30.08
N ASP A 223 -2.74 -10.39 30.99
CA ASP A 223 -3.64 -10.48 32.15
C ASP A 223 -2.88 -10.07 33.42
N VAL A 224 -3.07 -8.82 33.87
CA VAL A 224 -2.40 -8.17 35.02
C VAL A 224 -3.41 -7.54 35.98
#